data_AF-A0AAE0G3U9-F1
#
_entry.id   AF-A0AAE0G3U9-F1
#
_cell.length_a   1.000
_cell.length_b   1.000
_cell.length_c   1.000
_cell.angle_alpha   90.00
_cell.angle_beta   90.00
_cell.angle_gamma   90.00
#
_symmetry.space_group_name_H-M   'P 1'
#
loop_
_entity.id
_entity.type
_entity.pdbx_description
1 polymer ?
#
loop_
_entity_poly.entity_id
_entity_poly.type
_entity_poly.pdbx_seq_one_letter_code
_entity_poly.pdbx_strand_id
1 'polypeptide(L)'
;LCMAASSPATTALAAPKPTRTRTDSTALHGEPVVSHWTGWQFFKAHINRFDSKTRTFTVDFDDGDKTNREQPFDLVYPDRIPEADVVAVGSLVLFPQGEYISNVQNESGRFWHQGIVTRMEESPSGCRLYSGHHTKGKADGKRILKSYEYEFQDLPLKDLRVAGNVLDLLEAYQV
;
A
#
# COMPACT_ATOMS: atom_id res chain seq x y z
N LEU A 1 -11.46 -1.24 -23.95
CA LEU A 1 -10.56 -1.09 -25.11
C LEU A 1 -9.33 -0.32 -24.65
N CYS A 2 -8.19 -0.96 -24.44
CA CYS A 2 -6.92 -0.24 -24.31
C CYS A 2 -6.35 -0.14 -25.73
N MET A 3 -6.26 1.08 -26.27
CA MET A 3 -5.69 1.30 -27.60
C MET A 3 -4.19 1.07 -27.55
N ALA A 4 -3.70 0.20 -28.45
CA ALA A 4 -2.28 0.04 -28.71
C ALA A 4 -1.78 1.23 -29.52
N ALA A 5 -0.88 2.02 -28.94
CA ALA A 5 -0.09 2.98 -29.69
C ALA A 5 1.30 2.39 -29.93
N SER A 6 1.55 1.97 -31.17
CA SER A 6 2.91 1.72 -31.65
C SER A 6 3.61 3.07 -31.83
N SER A 7 4.79 3.24 -31.24
CA SER A 7 5.73 4.33 -31.56
C SER A 7 7.17 3.81 -31.49
N PRO A 8 8.07 4.33 -32.35
CA PRO A 8 9.41 3.79 -32.53
C PRO A 8 10.34 4.19 -31.38
N ALA A 9 11.33 3.33 -31.13
CA ALA A 9 12.36 3.53 -30.13
C ALA A 9 13.27 4.72 -30.49
N THR A 10 13.00 5.87 -29.88
CA THR A 10 13.98 6.93 -29.71
C THR A 10 14.64 6.72 -28.34
N THR A 11 15.95 6.48 -28.33
CA THR A 11 16.77 6.48 -27.12
C THR A 11 16.73 7.87 -26.48
N ALA A 12 15.75 8.09 -25.60
CA ALA A 12 15.78 9.19 -24.66
C ALA A 12 16.70 8.78 -23.52
N LEU A 13 17.79 9.53 -23.35
CA LEU A 13 18.60 9.55 -22.14
C LEU A 13 17.64 9.64 -20.95
N ALA A 14 17.67 8.66 -20.05
CA ALA A 14 16.81 8.65 -18.87
C ALA A 14 16.95 9.99 -18.14
N ALA A 15 15.85 10.73 -18.02
CA ALA A 15 15.81 11.87 -17.13
C ALA A 15 16.26 11.41 -15.74
N PRO A 16 17.11 12.17 -15.02
CA PRO A 16 17.50 11.77 -13.68
C PRO A 16 16.22 11.57 -12.86
N LYS A 17 16.08 10.40 -12.22
CA LYS A 17 15.03 10.16 -11.21
C LYS A 17 15.05 11.39 -10.29
N PRO A 18 13.91 12.02 -9.99
CA PRO A 18 13.88 13.21 -9.16
C PRO A 18 14.58 12.88 -7.84
N THR A 19 15.78 13.44 -7.65
CA THR A 19 16.50 13.34 -6.38
C THR A 19 15.61 13.98 -5.35
N ARG A 20 15.05 13.15 -4.46
CA ARG A 20 14.13 13.59 -3.42
C ARG A 20 14.94 14.49 -2.48
N THR A 21 14.84 15.80 -2.68
CA THR A 21 15.62 16.76 -1.91
C THR A 21 15.20 16.67 -0.45
N ARG A 22 16.17 16.26 0.38
CA ARG A 22 16.18 16.24 1.84
C ARG A 22 15.22 17.25 2.45
N THR A 23 14.10 16.78 3.02
CA THR A 23 13.20 17.66 3.77
C THR A 23 12.63 16.91 4.96
N ASP A 24 12.87 17.54 6.12
CA ASP A 24 12.27 17.47 7.46
C ASP A 24 10.95 16.70 7.60
N SER A 25 10.62 16.33 8.83
CA SER A 25 9.40 15.59 9.19
C SER A 25 8.08 16.11 8.61
N THR A 26 8.05 17.39 8.28
CA THR A 26 6.99 18.08 7.54
C THR A 26 6.77 17.56 6.12
N ALA A 27 7.77 16.95 5.48
CA ALA A 27 7.67 16.42 4.12
C ALA A 27 6.82 15.15 4.01
N LEU A 28 6.61 14.43 5.10
CA LEU A 28 5.68 13.30 5.13
C LEU A 28 4.28 13.71 5.55
N HIS A 29 4.10 14.88 6.17
CA HIS A 29 2.79 15.35 6.59
C HIS A 29 1.86 15.50 5.37
N GLY A 30 0.70 14.86 5.42
CA GLY A 30 -0.30 14.86 4.36
C GLY A 30 -0.04 13.83 3.25
N GLU A 31 1.01 13.01 3.33
CA GLU A 31 1.21 11.95 2.34
C GLU A 31 0.13 10.86 2.48
N PRO A 32 -0.47 10.41 1.36
CA PRO A 32 -1.52 9.41 1.38
C PRO A 32 -0.93 8.02 1.64
N VAL A 33 -1.54 7.31 2.57
CA VAL A 33 -1.12 5.99 3.04
C VAL A 33 -2.32 5.06 3.21
N VAL A 34 -2.02 3.77 3.31
CA VAL A 34 -2.92 2.74 3.78
C VAL A 34 -2.35 2.21 5.09
N SER A 35 -3.07 2.43 6.18
CA SER A 35 -2.60 2.19 7.55
C SER A 35 -3.43 1.11 8.23
N HIS A 36 -2.77 0.31 9.06
CA HIS A 36 -3.46 -0.64 9.94
C HIS A 36 -4.39 0.10 10.91
N TRP A 37 -5.51 -0.52 11.23
CA TRP A 37 -6.43 -0.07 12.28
C TRP A 37 -6.58 -1.13 13.37
N THR A 38 -7.52 -2.06 13.23
CA THR A 38 -7.67 -3.23 14.11
C THR A 38 -8.08 -4.47 13.33
N GLY A 39 -7.89 -5.64 13.93
CA GLY A 39 -8.29 -6.92 13.35
C GLY A 39 -7.61 -7.25 12.01
N TRP A 40 -6.38 -6.75 11.79
CA TRP A 40 -5.63 -6.89 10.54
C TRP A 40 -6.39 -6.37 9.30
N GLN A 41 -7.10 -5.27 9.51
CA GLN A 41 -7.72 -4.46 8.47
C GLN A 41 -6.93 -3.17 8.31
N PHE A 42 -6.77 -2.74 7.06
CA PHE A 42 -6.03 -1.55 6.69
C PHE A 42 -6.95 -0.62 5.89
N PHE A 43 -6.79 0.68 6.10
CA PHE A 43 -7.67 1.72 5.57
C PHE A 43 -6.84 2.89 5.05
N LYS A 44 -7.43 3.63 4.11
CA LYS A 44 -6.80 4.84 3.60
C LYS A 44 -6.75 5.92 4.68
N ALA A 45 -5.63 6.63 4.72
CA ALA A 45 -5.35 7.67 5.68
C ALA A 45 -4.29 8.62 5.11
N HIS A 46 -4.04 9.70 5.84
CA HIS A 46 -2.94 10.61 5.56
C HIS A 46 -2.00 10.66 6.77
N ILE A 47 -0.69 10.76 6.54
CA ILE A 47 0.28 10.93 7.63
C ILE A 47 0.05 12.30 8.29
N ASN A 48 -0.22 12.31 9.58
CA ASN A 48 -0.24 13.53 10.38
C ASN A 48 1.17 13.82 10.92
N ARG A 49 1.83 12.81 11.48
CA ARG A 49 3.15 12.97 12.12
C ARG A 49 3.94 11.68 12.06
N PHE A 50 5.25 11.78 12.14
CA PHE A 50 6.13 10.66 12.44
C PHE A 50 7.06 10.98 13.60
N ASP A 51 7.22 10.02 14.50
CA ASP A 51 8.21 10.03 15.58
C ASP A 51 9.35 9.08 15.21
N SER A 52 10.52 9.65 14.94
CA SER A 52 11.71 8.91 14.54
C SER A 52 12.33 8.09 15.67
N LYS A 53 12.06 8.42 16.95
CA LYS A 53 12.60 7.69 18.10
C LYS A 53 11.87 6.38 18.31
N THR A 54 10.53 6.41 18.19
CA THR A 54 9.69 5.22 18.34
C THR A 54 9.39 4.52 17.02
N ARG A 55 9.72 5.15 15.89
CA ARG A 55 9.38 4.71 14.52
C ARG A 55 7.88 4.51 14.34
N THR A 56 7.10 5.46 14.85
CA THR A 56 5.64 5.42 14.85
C THR A 56 5.10 6.59 14.03
N PHE A 57 4.11 6.31 13.19
CA PHE A 57 3.31 7.32 12.53
C PHE A 57 2.04 7.59 13.33
N THR A 58 1.63 8.85 13.38
CA THR A 58 0.24 9.24 13.63
C THR A 58 -0.41 9.48 12.28
N VAL A 59 -1.52 8.82 11.98
CA VAL A 59 -2.28 8.97 10.74
C VAL A 59 -3.67 9.54 11.01
N ASP A 60 -4.26 10.25 10.06
CA ASP A 60 -5.67 10.60 10.07
C ASP A 60 -6.39 9.78 9.01
N PHE A 61 -7.30 8.89 9.44
CA PHE A 61 -8.08 8.06 8.51
C PHE A 61 -9.03 8.92 7.68
N ASP A 62 -9.17 8.57 6.41
CA ASP A 62 -9.95 9.34 5.43
C ASP A 62 -11.42 9.38 5.80
N ASP A 63 -11.91 8.34 6.49
CA ASP A 63 -13.27 8.26 6.99
C ASP A 63 -13.52 9.08 8.25
N GLY A 64 -12.50 9.74 8.80
CA GLY A 64 -12.60 10.60 9.97
C GLY A 64 -12.49 9.87 11.31
N ASP A 65 -12.32 8.55 11.34
CA ASP A 65 -12.10 7.80 12.58
C ASP A 65 -10.83 8.31 13.30
N LYS A 66 -10.95 8.52 14.62
CA LYS A 66 -9.89 9.07 15.48
C LYS A 66 -9.23 8.03 16.39
N THR A 67 -9.64 6.77 16.30
CA THR A 67 -9.13 5.63 17.07
C THR A 67 -7.97 4.95 16.35
N ASN A 68 -7.07 4.30 17.11
CA ASN A 68 -5.92 3.53 16.60
C ASN A 68 -5.08 4.26 15.52
N ARG A 69 -4.90 5.58 15.69
CA ARG A 69 -4.17 6.44 14.74
C ARG A 69 -2.64 6.32 14.85
N GLU A 70 -2.13 5.78 15.95
CA GLU A 70 -0.70 5.54 16.14
C GLU A 70 -0.35 4.15 15.65
N GLN A 71 0.48 4.07 14.61
CA GLN A 71 0.88 2.80 13.99
C GLN A 71 2.40 2.75 13.80
N PRO A 72 3.03 1.59 14.05
CA PRO A 72 4.43 1.41 13.74
C PRO A 72 4.66 1.48 12.22
N PHE A 73 5.87 1.86 11.82
CA PHE A 73 6.21 2.11 10.42
C PHE A 73 5.95 0.92 9.49
N ASP A 74 6.04 -0.31 9.99
CA ASP A 74 5.82 -1.56 9.23
C ASP A 74 4.33 -1.87 8.98
N LEU A 75 3.43 -1.10 9.59
CA LEU A 75 1.99 -1.17 9.40
C LEU A 75 1.41 0.02 8.62
N VAL A 76 2.26 0.85 8.03
CA VAL A 76 1.89 2.01 7.21
C VAL A 76 2.49 1.87 5.81
N TYR A 77 1.62 1.78 4.80
CA TYR A 77 1.99 1.54 3.41
C TYR A 77 1.69 2.78 2.57
N PRO A 78 2.60 3.28 1.73
CA PRO A 78 2.28 4.37 0.80
C PRO A 78 1.09 4.02 -0.09
N ASP A 79 0.10 4.90 -0.24
CA ASP A 79 -1.05 4.67 -1.15
C ASP A 79 -0.70 5.05 -2.59
N ARG A 80 0.26 4.32 -3.18
CA ARG A 80 0.67 4.47 -4.57
C ARG A 80 0.89 3.12 -5.24
N ILE A 81 0.79 3.11 -6.57
CA ILE A 81 1.13 1.93 -7.36
C ILE A 81 2.64 1.69 -7.21
N PRO A 82 3.09 0.49 -6.79
CA PRO A 82 4.51 0.17 -6.71
C PRO A 82 5.17 0.12 -8.08
N GLU A 83 6.50 0.29 -8.13
CA GLU A 83 7.29 0.00 -9.34
C GLU A 83 7.19 -1.51 -9.65
N ALA A 84 7.20 -1.89 -10.93
CA ALA A 84 6.93 -3.27 -11.34
C ALA A 84 8.03 -4.27 -10.93
N ASP A 85 9.23 -3.77 -10.64
CA ASP A 85 10.41 -4.53 -10.23
C ASP A 85 10.51 -4.74 -8.71
N VAL A 86 9.72 -4.01 -7.90
CA VAL A 86 9.71 -4.18 -6.44
C VAL A 86 8.74 -5.25 -5.94
N VAL A 87 7.86 -5.76 -6.81
CA VAL A 87 6.91 -6.83 -6.47
C VAL A 87 7.33 -8.13 -7.15
N ALA A 88 7.64 -9.13 -6.34
CA ALA A 88 8.02 -10.47 -6.76
C ALA A 88 7.30 -11.55 -5.92
N VAL A 89 7.43 -12.82 -6.30
CA VAL A 89 7.06 -13.93 -5.43
C VAL A 89 7.82 -13.82 -4.10
N GLY A 90 7.11 -13.91 -2.99
CA GLY A 90 7.62 -13.68 -1.64
C GLY A 90 7.45 -12.25 -1.11
N SER A 91 7.09 -11.28 -1.97
CA SER A 91 6.84 -9.90 -1.51
C SER A 91 5.62 -9.81 -0.59
N LEU A 92 5.79 -9.10 0.53
CA LEU A 92 4.67 -8.65 1.36
C LEU A 92 3.96 -7.47 0.70
N VAL A 93 2.64 -7.57 0.57
CA VAL A 93 1.81 -6.58 -0.08
C VAL A 93 0.54 -6.31 0.73
N LEU A 94 -0.06 -5.12 0.55
CA LEU A 94 -1.49 -4.97 0.78
C LEU A 94 -2.24 -5.24 -0.51
N PHE A 95 -3.38 -5.91 -0.39
CA PHE A 95 -4.34 -6.14 -1.46
C PHE A 95 -5.77 -5.85 -0.97
N PRO A 96 -6.68 -5.44 -1.87
CA PRO A 96 -8.06 -5.15 -1.50
C PRO A 96 -8.91 -6.41 -1.44
N GLN A 97 -9.76 -6.54 -0.42
CA GLN A 97 -10.78 -7.58 -0.37
C GLN A 97 -11.98 -7.14 0.48
N GLY A 98 -13.15 -7.06 -0.16
CA GLY A 98 -14.35 -6.57 0.50
C GLY A 98 -14.43 -5.04 0.55
N GLU A 99 -15.61 -4.57 0.92
CA GLU A 99 -15.99 -3.16 0.92
C GLU A 99 -16.68 -2.81 2.24
N TYR A 100 -16.65 -1.53 2.60
CA TYR A 100 -17.35 -0.99 3.76
C TYR A 100 -18.00 0.34 3.43
N ILE A 101 -18.94 0.75 4.27
CA ILE A 101 -19.49 2.10 4.28
C ILE A 101 -19.06 2.71 5.60
N SER A 102 -18.41 3.88 5.56
CA SER A 102 -18.07 4.63 6.76
C SER A 102 -19.33 5.17 7.41
N ASN A 103 -19.48 4.95 8.72
CA ASN A 103 -20.58 5.53 9.49
C ASN A 103 -20.42 7.03 9.77
N VAL A 104 -19.23 7.59 9.52
CA VAL A 104 -18.90 8.99 9.82
C VAL A 104 -19.19 9.88 8.61
N GLN A 105 -18.81 9.42 7.40
CA GLN A 105 -18.95 10.21 6.17
C GLN A 105 -19.95 9.62 5.16
N ASN A 106 -20.53 8.44 5.43
CA ASN A 106 -21.39 7.71 4.49
C ASN A 106 -20.73 7.41 3.13
N GLU A 107 -19.40 7.35 3.10
CA GLU A 107 -18.63 7.01 1.90
C GLU A 107 -18.30 5.52 1.89
N SER A 108 -18.29 4.92 0.70
CA SER A 108 -17.83 3.54 0.52
C SER A 108 -16.32 3.47 0.38
N GLY A 109 -15.70 2.51 1.06
CA GLY A 109 -14.28 2.22 1.00
C GLY A 109 -14.01 0.74 0.75
N ARG A 110 -12.76 0.41 0.47
CA ARG A 110 -12.28 -0.98 0.34
C ARG A 110 -11.47 -1.35 1.57
N PHE A 111 -11.64 -2.57 2.06
CA PHE A 111 -10.69 -3.09 3.05
C PHE A 111 -9.41 -3.50 2.34
N TRP A 112 -8.29 -3.12 2.94
CA TRP A 112 -6.98 -3.60 2.55
C TRP A 112 -6.50 -4.63 3.56
N HIS A 113 -5.77 -5.63 3.06
CA HIS A 113 -5.26 -6.73 3.87
C HIS A 113 -3.83 -7.06 3.50
N GLN A 114 -3.05 -7.48 4.49
CA GLN A 114 -1.69 -7.94 4.27
C GLN A 114 -1.68 -9.37 3.69
N GLY A 115 -0.93 -9.54 2.63
CA GLY A 115 -0.71 -10.81 1.96
C GLY A 115 0.73 -10.99 1.51
N ILE A 116 1.01 -12.19 1.02
CA ILE A 116 2.26 -12.54 0.38
C ILE A 116 1.97 -13.01 -1.05
N VAL A 117 2.73 -12.49 -2.02
CA VAL A 117 2.65 -12.94 -3.41
C VAL A 117 3.25 -14.34 -3.52
N THR A 118 2.51 -15.28 -4.09
CA THR A 118 2.97 -16.66 -4.31
C THR A 118 3.11 -17.01 -5.79
N ARG A 119 2.46 -16.25 -6.67
CA ARG A 119 2.49 -16.49 -8.12
C ARG A 119 2.40 -15.19 -8.90
N MET A 120 3.13 -15.14 -10.01
CA MET A 120 3.10 -14.05 -10.97
C MET A 120 2.90 -14.63 -12.36
N GLU A 121 1.98 -14.05 -13.11
CA GLU A 121 1.65 -14.49 -14.47
C GLU A 121 1.58 -13.28 -15.40
N GLU A 122 1.79 -13.52 -16.69
CA GLU A 122 1.52 -12.51 -17.71
C GLU A 122 0.18 -12.85 -18.36
N SER A 123 -0.74 -11.89 -18.35
CA SER A 123 -2.01 -12.02 -19.04
C SER A 123 -1.79 -12.07 -20.56
N PRO A 124 -2.76 -12.57 -21.35
CA PRO A 124 -2.70 -12.51 -22.81
C PRO A 124 -2.51 -11.10 -23.38
N SER A 125 -2.80 -10.05 -22.61
CA SER A 125 -2.60 -8.64 -22.99
C SER A 125 -1.22 -8.10 -22.59
N GLY A 126 -0.30 -8.95 -22.10
CA GLY A 126 1.02 -8.55 -21.63
C GLY A 126 1.02 -7.88 -20.24
N CYS A 127 -0.09 -7.96 -19.49
CA CYS A 127 -0.17 -7.36 -18.16
C CYS A 127 0.27 -8.36 -17.10
N ARG A 128 1.18 -7.96 -16.22
CA ARG A 128 1.58 -8.79 -15.09
C ARG A 128 0.47 -8.84 -14.03
N LEU A 129 0.11 -10.05 -13.65
CA LEU A 129 -0.92 -10.39 -12.66
C LEU A 129 -0.27 -11.07 -11.45
N TYR A 130 -0.84 -10.84 -10.27
CA TYR A 130 -0.28 -11.26 -9.00
C TYR A 130 -1.34 -12.03 -8.20
N SER A 131 -0.92 -13.20 -7.71
CA SER A 131 -1.75 -14.08 -6.89
C SER A 131 -0.99 -14.45 -5.62
N GLY A 132 -1.72 -14.73 -4.54
CA GLY A 132 -1.14 -14.90 -3.22
C GLY A 132 -2.19 -15.23 -2.16
N HIS A 133 -1.80 -15.12 -0.90
CA HIS A 133 -2.70 -15.35 0.22
C HIS A 133 -2.45 -14.39 1.38
N HIS A 134 -3.42 -14.30 2.29
CA HIS A 134 -3.28 -13.54 3.54
C HIS A 134 -2.10 -14.05 4.36
N THR A 135 -1.38 -13.15 5.02
CA THR A 135 -0.33 -13.49 6.00
C THR A 135 -0.88 -13.70 7.40
N LYS A 136 -2.14 -13.30 7.64
CA LYS A 136 -2.78 -13.28 8.95
C LYS A 136 -4.12 -14.01 8.90
N GLY A 137 -4.43 -14.76 9.94
CA GLY A 137 -5.67 -15.50 10.10
C GLY A 137 -6.32 -15.28 11.46
N LYS A 138 -7.33 -16.11 11.76
CA LYS A 138 -8.08 -16.05 13.04
C LYS A 138 -7.15 -16.17 14.26
N ALA A 139 -6.11 -16.99 14.16
CA ALA A 139 -5.13 -17.18 15.23
C ALA A 139 -4.33 -15.90 15.55
N ASP A 140 -4.18 -15.00 14.58
CA ASP A 140 -3.54 -13.69 14.75
C ASP A 140 -4.51 -12.60 15.24
N GLY A 141 -5.78 -12.95 15.51
CA GLY A 141 -6.82 -11.98 15.83
C GLY A 141 -7.39 -11.26 14.61
N LYS A 142 -7.18 -11.77 13.39
CA LYS A 142 -7.80 -11.20 12.19
C LYS A 142 -9.32 -11.26 12.29
N ARG A 143 -9.97 -10.15 11.99
CA ARG A 143 -11.42 -10.10 11.82
C ARG A 143 -11.77 -10.78 10.50
N ILE A 144 -12.43 -11.93 10.58
CA ILE A 144 -12.92 -12.68 9.42
C ILE A 144 -14.29 -12.12 9.02
N LEU A 145 -14.36 -11.47 7.86
CA LEU A 145 -15.61 -10.99 7.27
C LEU A 145 -16.24 -12.06 6.37
N LYS A 146 -17.51 -11.88 6.02
CA LYS A 146 -18.21 -12.78 5.09
C LYS A 146 -17.55 -12.83 3.71
N SER A 147 -16.90 -11.75 3.29
CA SER A 147 -16.16 -11.62 2.03
C SER A 147 -14.70 -12.10 2.12
N TYR A 148 -14.31 -12.76 3.21
CA TYR A 148 -12.96 -13.24 3.39
C TYR A 148 -12.71 -14.47 2.50
N GLU A 149 -11.76 -14.33 1.60
CA GLU A 149 -11.11 -15.44 0.90
C GLU A 149 -9.65 -15.48 1.34
N TYR A 150 -9.11 -16.67 1.62
CA TYR A 150 -7.71 -16.83 2.03
C TYR A 150 -6.74 -16.38 0.93
N GLU A 151 -7.13 -16.57 -0.33
CA GLU A 151 -6.33 -16.24 -1.49
C GLU A 151 -6.82 -14.95 -2.16
N PHE A 152 -5.88 -14.26 -2.82
CA PHE A 152 -6.18 -13.29 -3.86
C PHE A 152 -5.61 -13.80 -5.17
N GLN A 153 -6.32 -13.53 -6.26
CA GLN A 153 -5.99 -14.08 -7.57
C GLN A 153 -6.03 -12.99 -8.63
N ASP A 154 -5.04 -13.05 -9.51
CA ASP A 154 -4.97 -12.30 -10.77
C ASP A 154 -5.12 -10.78 -10.60
N LEU A 155 -4.61 -10.25 -9.49
CA LEU A 155 -4.65 -8.82 -9.23
C LEU A 155 -3.62 -8.08 -10.09
N PRO A 156 -3.98 -6.95 -10.73
CA PRO A 156 -3.01 -6.12 -11.40
C PRO A 156 -2.18 -5.32 -10.39
N LEU A 157 -0.98 -4.88 -10.79
CA LEU A 157 -0.06 -4.11 -9.94
C LEU A 157 -0.71 -2.89 -9.25
N LYS A 158 -1.66 -2.23 -9.93
CA LYS A 158 -2.38 -1.06 -9.41
C LYS A 158 -3.22 -1.33 -8.17
N ASP A 159 -3.60 -2.60 -7.94
CA ASP A 159 -4.38 -3.05 -6.80
C ASP A 159 -3.48 -3.55 -5.65
N LEU A 160 -2.16 -3.41 -5.76
CA LEU A 160 -1.22 -3.76 -4.68
C LEU A 160 -0.59 -2.52 -4.06
N ARG A 161 -0.24 -2.60 -2.78
CA ARG A 161 0.68 -1.67 -2.12
C ARG A 161 1.84 -2.45 -1.50
N VAL A 162 3.03 -1.89 -1.52
CA VAL A 162 4.21 -2.45 -0.84
C VAL A 162 4.58 -1.55 0.34
N ALA A 163 5.21 -2.13 1.36
CA ALA A 163 5.73 -1.32 2.45
C ALA A 163 6.75 -0.32 1.88
N GLY A 164 6.74 0.91 2.40
CA GLY A 164 7.77 1.87 2.04
C GLY A 164 9.15 1.32 2.38
N ASN A 165 10.15 1.57 1.53
CA ASN A 165 11.52 1.20 1.88
C ASN A 165 11.91 2.00 3.15
N VAL A 166 12.38 1.29 4.17
CA VAL A 166 12.81 1.90 5.44
C VAL A 166 13.90 2.94 5.18
N LEU A 167 14.73 2.76 4.15
CA LEU A 167 15.72 3.74 3.74
C LEU A 167 15.10 5.03 3.20
N ASP A 168 14.03 4.98 2.39
CA ASP A 168 13.35 6.19 1.89
C ASP A 168 12.74 7.03 3.03
N LEU A 169 12.30 6.36 4.10
CA LEU A 169 11.74 6.99 5.30
C LEU A 169 12.84 7.49 6.25
N LEU A 170 13.97 6.78 6.35
CA LEU A 170 15.10 7.18 7.19
C LEU A 170 15.95 8.28 6.55
N GLU A 171 16.16 8.27 5.22
CA GLU A 171 16.89 9.32 4.49
C GLU A 171 16.16 10.66 4.53
N ALA A 172 14.82 10.66 4.62
CA ALA A 172 14.04 11.88 4.87
C ALA A 172 14.28 12.47 6.28
N TYR A 173 14.86 11.70 7.22
CA TYR A 173 14.99 12.06 8.64
C TYR A 173 16.42 12.13 9.18
N GLN A 174 17.44 11.75 8.40
CA GLN A 174 18.83 11.95 8.80
C GLN A 174 19.24 13.42 8.59
N VAL A 175 19.25 14.15 9.71
CA VAL A 175 19.82 15.50 9.86
C VAL A 175 21.32 15.38 10.11
#